data_AF-A0A2E1MH32-F1
#
_entry.id   AF-A0A2E1MH32-F1
#
_cell.length_a   1.000
_cell.length_b   1.000
_cell.length_c   1.000
_cell.angle_alpha   90.00
_cell.angle_beta   90.00
_cell.angle_gamma   90.00
#
_symmetry.space_group_name_H-M   'P 1'
#
loop_
_entity.id
_entity.type
_entity.pdbx_description
1 polymer ?
#
loop_
_entity_poly.entity_id
_entity_poly.type
_entity_poly.pdbx_seq_one_letter_code
_entity_poly.pdbx_strand_id
1 'polypeptide(L)'
;MIFKWLKKYYAVVKVTWIQTLEYRANALVGIFAIFSGLLIEYLLWKRIFLTRNVEIINGFTFEQLIVYLFFALMVGQLKSSWVNSFEMIESIRLGEL
;
A
#
# COMPACT_ATOMS: atom_id res chain seq x y z
N MET A 1 -9.97 -10.01 -44.71
CA MET A 1 -8.76 -9.28 -44.26
C MET A 1 -9.10 -8.22 -43.21
N ILE A 2 -10.04 -7.28 -43.47
CA ILE A 2 -10.53 -6.26 -42.51
C ILE A 2 -10.96 -6.83 -41.15
N PHE A 3 -11.66 -7.97 -41.14
CA PHE A 3 -12.18 -8.59 -39.91
C PHE A 3 -11.08 -9.05 -38.93
N LYS A 4 -9.91 -9.46 -39.44
CA LYS A 4 -8.75 -9.83 -38.61
C LYS A 4 -8.15 -8.60 -37.93
N TRP A 5 -8.08 -7.47 -38.63
CA TRP A 5 -7.62 -6.20 -38.08
C TRP A 5 -8.56 -5.68 -37.00
N LEU A 6 -9.87 -5.70 -37.25
CA LEU A 6 -10.87 -5.27 -36.26
C LEU A 6 -10.78 -6.09 -34.96
N LYS A 7 -10.64 -7.43 -35.08
CA LYS A 7 -10.48 -8.33 -33.92
C LYS A 7 -9.19 -8.04 -33.14
N LYS A 8 -8.10 -7.71 -33.84
CA LYS A 8 -6.82 -7.31 -33.22
C LYS A 8 -6.98 -6.02 -32.42
N TYR A 9 -7.54 -4.96 -33.02
CA TYR A 9 -7.73 -3.68 -32.32
C TYR A 9 -8.71 -3.78 -31.15
N TYR A 10 -9.79 -4.54 -31.29
CA TYR A 10 -10.71 -4.81 -30.19
C TYR A 10 -10.02 -5.54 -29.02
N ALA A 11 -9.17 -6.52 -29.32
CA ALA A 11 -8.39 -7.22 -28.30
C ALA A 11 -7.43 -6.27 -27.57
N VAL A 12 -6.75 -5.37 -28.29
CA VAL A 12 -5.86 -4.37 -27.69
C VAL A 12 -6.64 -3.44 -26.76
N VAL A 13 -7.76 -2.87 -27.23
CA VAL A 13 -8.61 -2.00 -26.41
C VAL A 13 -9.10 -2.73 -25.15
N LYS A 14 -9.55 -3.99 -25.29
CA LYS A 14 -9.98 -4.80 -24.14
C LYS A 14 -8.86 -4.99 -23.12
N VAL A 15 -7.64 -5.32 -23.57
CA VAL A 15 -6.48 -5.50 -22.68
C VAL A 15 -6.13 -4.19 -21.97
N THR A 16 -6.09 -3.06 -22.67
CA THR A 16 -5.80 -1.75 -22.08
C THR A 16 -6.84 -1.36 -21.02
N TRP A 17 -8.12 -1.65 -21.26
CA TRP A 17 -9.18 -1.42 -20.28
C TRP A 17 -9.01 -2.30 -19.02
N ILE A 18 -8.70 -3.58 -19.19
CA ILE A 18 -8.46 -4.49 -18.07
C ILE A 18 -7.27 -4.01 -17.24
N GLN A 19 -6.15 -3.67 -17.87
CA GLN A 19 -4.95 -3.17 -17.18
C GLN A 19 -5.24 -1.88 -16.39
N THR A 20 -6.02 -0.96 -16.98
CA THR A 20 -6.40 0.28 -16.30
C THR A 20 -7.30 0.03 -15.10
N LEU A 21 -8.22 -0.93 -15.20
CA LEU A 21 -9.09 -1.35 -14.10
C LEU A 21 -8.29 -2.07 -13.01
N GLU A 22 -7.35 -2.93 -13.37
CA GLU A 22 -6.47 -3.64 -12.45
C GLU A 22 -5.60 -2.67 -11.65
N TYR A 23 -5.02 -1.66 -12.31
CA TYR A 23 -4.27 -0.61 -11.63
C TYR A 23 -5.12 0.13 -10.58
N ARG A 24 -6.36 0.50 -10.93
CA ARG A 24 -7.29 1.15 -9.98
C ARG A 24 -7.72 0.22 -8.85
N ALA A 25 -7.95 -1.06 -9.16
CA ALA A 25 -8.30 -2.06 -8.15
C ALA A 25 -7.15 -2.30 -7.17
N ASN A 26 -5.91 -2.40 -7.66
CA ASN A 26 -4.73 -2.53 -6.80
C ASN A 26 -4.55 -1.32 -5.89
N ALA A 27 -4.81 -0.09 -6.36
CA ALA A 27 -4.78 1.09 -5.50
C ALA A 27 -5.83 0.99 -4.36
N LEU A 28 -7.05 0.55 -4.67
CA LEU A 28 -8.11 0.36 -3.66
C LEU A 28 -7.75 -0.73 -2.65
N VAL A 29 -7.24 -1.88 -3.12
CA VAL A 29 -6.80 -2.98 -2.25
C VAL A 29 -5.63 -2.55 -1.38
N GLY A 30 -4.68 -1.76 -1.91
CA GLY A 30 -3.57 -1.20 -1.15
C GLY A 30 -4.02 -0.26 -0.03
N ILE A 31 -4.97 0.64 -0.32
CA ILE A 31 -5.57 1.51 0.69
C ILE A 31 -6.26 0.67 1.78
N PHE A 32 -7.05 -0.34 1.38
CA PHE A 32 -7.73 -1.22 2.33
C PHE A 32 -6.74 -1.98 3.22
N ALA A 33 -5.63 -2.48 2.65
CA ALA A 33 -4.59 -3.16 3.40
C ALA A 33 -3.97 -2.25 4.48
N ILE A 34 -3.62 -1.01 4.12
CA ILE A 34 -3.05 -0.03 5.08
C ILE A 34 -4.05 0.27 6.22
N PHE A 35 -5.31 0.54 5.88
CA PHE A 35 -6.35 0.80 6.88
C PHE A 35 -6.58 -0.41 7.80
N SER A 36 -6.61 -1.62 7.23
CA SER A 36 -6.78 -2.84 8.02
C SER A 36 -5.62 -3.08 8.99
N GLY A 37 -4.37 -2.81 8.57
CA GLY A 37 -3.18 -2.90 9.41
C GLY A 37 -3.25 -1.95 10.61
N LEU A 38 -3.59 -0.67 10.37
CA LEU A 38 -3.79 0.32 11.42
C LEU A 38 -4.87 -0.10 12.42
N LEU A 39 -5.99 -0.63 11.94
CA LEU A 39 -7.10 -1.05 12.78
C LEU A 39 -6.72 -2.26 13.66
N ILE A 40 -5.98 -3.23 13.10
CA ILE A 40 -5.47 -4.37 13.84
C ILE A 40 -4.50 -3.92 14.93
N GLU A 41 -3.53 -3.05 14.61
CA GLU A 41 -2.58 -2.52 15.58
C GLU A 41 -3.28 -1.78 16.73
N TYR A 42 -4.25 -0.92 16.41
CA TYR A 42 -5.04 -0.22 17.41
C TYR A 42 -5.76 -1.18 18.35
N LEU A 43 -6.45 -2.18 17.81
CA LEU A 43 -7.19 -3.16 18.61
C LEU A 43 -6.26 -4.00 19.49
N LEU A 44 -5.10 -4.40 18.98
CA LEU A 44 -4.09 -5.15 19.72
C LEU A 44 -3.57 -4.34 20.90
N TRP A 45 -3.12 -3.11 20.67
CA TRP A 45 -2.61 -2.26 21.73
C TRP A 45 -3.68 -1.88 22.74
N LYS A 46 -4.91 -1.61 22.29
CA LYS A 46 -6.04 -1.38 23.19
C LYS A 46 -6.26 -2.57 24.13
N ARG A 47 -6.20 -3.80 23.61
CA ARG A 47 -6.31 -5.01 24.43
C ARG A 47 -5.14 -5.17 25.39
N ILE A 48 -3.91 -4.89 24.97
CA ILE A 48 -2.72 -5.00 25.82
C ILE A 48 -2.80 -4.04 27.01
N PHE A 49 -3.16 -2.77 26.78
CA PHE A 49 -3.31 -1.78 27.85
C PHE A 49 -4.42 -2.16 28.83
N LEU A 50 -5.57 -2.64 28.33
CA LEU A 50 -6.68 -3.09 29.16
C LEU A 50 -6.33 -4.31 30.02
N THR A 51 -5.68 -5.32 29.43
CA THR A 51 -5.34 -6.56 30.14
C THR A 51 -4.26 -6.34 31.20
N ARG A 52 -3.30 -5.45 30.93
CA ARG A 52 -2.24 -5.12 31.90
C ARG A 52 -2.70 -4.15 32.98
N ASN A 53 -3.84 -3.49 32.80
CA ASN A 53 -4.37 -2.47 33.72
C ASN A 53 -3.34 -1.36 34.03
N VAL A 54 -2.53 -1.00 33.03
CA VAL A 54 -1.51 0.04 33.13
C VAL A 54 -1.86 1.20 32.22
N GLU A 55 -1.70 2.42 32.73
CA GLU A 55 -1.91 3.64 31.95
C GLU A 55 -0.70 3.99 31.07
N ILE A 56 0.48 3.49 31.46
CA ILE A 56 1.76 3.79 30.82
C ILE A 56 2.49 2.48 30.53
N ILE A 57 2.87 2.27 29.27
CA ILE A 57 3.74 1.16 28.85
C ILE A 57 5.02 1.77 28.27
N ASN A 58 6.18 1.43 28.85
CA ASN A 58 7.49 1.94 28.41
C ASN A 58 7.57 3.47 28.31
N GLY A 59 6.89 4.20 29.19
CA GLY A 59 6.86 5.67 29.19
C GLY A 59 5.87 6.30 28.21
N PHE A 60 5.12 5.49 27.44
CA PHE A 60 4.08 5.99 26.54
C PHE A 60 2.69 5.75 27.11
N THR A 61 1.83 6.76 27.03
CA THR A 61 0.39 6.57 27.15
C THR A 61 -0.15 5.89 25.89
N PHE A 62 -1.36 5.31 25.98
CA PHE A 62 -2.00 4.68 24.82
C PHE A 62 -2.07 5.61 23.60
N GLU A 63 -2.48 6.86 23.80
CA GLU A 63 -2.61 7.86 22.74
C GLU A 63 -1.26 8.18 22.07
N GLN A 64 -0.22 8.40 22.88
CA GLN A 64 1.13 8.67 22.38
C GLN A 64 1.69 7.47 21.60
N LEU A 65 1.41 6.25 22.05
CA LEU A 65 1.84 5.02 21.38
C LEU A 65 1.14 4.83 20.03
N ILE A 66 -0.16 5.12 19.93
CA ILE A 66 -0.89 5.07 18.66
C ILE A 66 -0.37 6.13 17.68
N VAL A 67 -0.10 7.35 18.15
CA VAL A 67 0.50 8.40 17.31
C VAL A 67 1.88 7.97 16.81
N TYR A 68 2.70 7.39 17.69
CA TYR A 68 4.02 6.86 17.32
C TYR A 68 3.93 5.77 16.24
N LEU A 69 3.04 4.80 16.40
CA LEU A 69 2.83 3.73 15.42
C LEU A 69 2.36 4.28 14.07
N PHE A 70 1.46 5.26 14.09
CA PHE A 70 1.01 5.94 12.87
C PHE A 70 2.18 6.57 12.12
N PHE A 71 3.06 7.31 12.82
CA PHE A 71 4.27 7.87 12.22
C PHE A 71 5.25 6.79 11.74
N ALA A 72 5.42 5.71 12.50
CA ALA A 72 6.29 4.60 12.11
C ALA A 72 5.81 3.94 10.81
N LEU A 73 4.50 3.75 10.67
CA LEU A 73 3.89 3.24 9.44
C LEU A 73 4.05 4.20 8.27
N MET A 74 3.85 5.50 8.47
CA MET A 74 4.10 6.50 7.42
C MET A 74 5.54 6.46 6.93
N VAL A 75 6.51 6.41 7.85
CA VAL A 75 7.94 6.29 7.49
C VAL A 75 8.24 4.98 6.77
N GLY A 76 7.61 3.88 7.19
CA GLY A 76 7.74 2.57 6.54
C GLY A 76 7.29 2.61 5.06
N GLN A 77 6.11 3.18 4.80
CA GLN A 77 5.58 3.31 3.44
C GLN A 77 6.41 4.27 2.57
N LEU A 78 6.92 5.36 3.16
CA LEU A 78 7.81 6.30 2.48
C LEU A 78 9.14 5.65 2.07
N LYS A 79 9.76 4.87 2.97
CA LYS A 79 10.99 4.13 2.65
C LYS A 79 10.79 3.16 1.49
N SER A 80 9.71 2.37 1.51
CA SER A 80 9.41 1.43 0.42
C SER A 80 9.16 2.16 -0.91
N SER A 81 8.46 3.30 -0.88
CA SER A 81 8.22 4.11 -2.08
C SER A 81 9.50 4.70 -2.67
N TRP A 82 10.42 5.16 -1.83
CA TRP A 82 11.72 5.68 -2.27
C TRP A 82 12.59 4.61 -2.90
N VAL A 83 12.69 3.42 -2.29
CA VAL A 83 13.47 2.30 -2.85
C VAL A 83 12.97 1.92 -4.25
N ASN A 84 11.65 1.74 -4.41
CA ASN A 84 11.06 1.44 -5.71
C ASN A 84 11.32 2.56 -6.74
N SER A 85 11.31 3.82 -6.31
CA SER A 85 11.60 4.96 -7.19
C SER A 85 13.05 4.96 -7.66
N PHE A 86 14.00 4.60 -6.80
CA PHE A 86 15.40 4.44 -7.18
C PHE A 86 15.61 3.27 -8.15
N GLU A 87 14.98 2.13 -7.91
CA GLU A 87 15.01 0.98 -8.83
C GLU A 87 14.42 1.33 -10.20
N MET A 88 13.34 2.13 -10.24
CA MET A 88 12.76 2.64 -11.50
C MET A 88 13.73 3.58 -12.23
N ILE A 89 14.44 4.47 -11.53
CA ILE A 89 15.44 5.35 -12.15
C ILE A 89 16.61 4.53 -12.70
N GLU A 90 17.04 3.50 -11.97
CA GLU A 90 18.13 2.63 -12.38
C GLU A 90 17.76 1.76 -13.59
N SER A 91 16.56 1.18 -13.62
CA SER A 91 16.07 0.41 -14.77
C SER A 91 15.94 1.28 -16.04
N ILE A 92 15.52 2.55 -15.92
CA ILE A 92 15.57 3.52 -17.03
C ILE A 92 17.02 3.78 -17.47
N ARG A 93 17.96 3.93 -16.52
CA ARG A 93 19.38 4.18 -16.82
C ARG A 93 20.03 2.99 -17.53
N LEU A 94 19.63 1.76 -17.20
CA LEU A 94 20.14 0.52 -17.78
C LEU A 94 19.45 0.15 -19.11
N GLY A 95 18.34 0.81 -19.45
CA GLY A 95 17.58 0.55 -20.69
C GLY A 95 16.74 -0.72 -20.62
N GLU A 96 16.36 -1.17 -19.42
CA GLU A 96 15.50 -2.35 -19.22
C GLU A 96 14.00 -2.04 -19.38
N LEU A 97 13.65 -0.75 -19.51
CA LEU A 97 12.29 -0.22 -19.76
C LEU A 97 12.24 0.65 -21.01
#